data_AF-A0A6M4FMD6-F1
#
_entry.id   AF-A0A6M4FMD6-F1
#
_cell.length_a   1.000
_cell.length_b   1.000
_cell.length_c   1.000
_cell.angle_alpha   90.00
_cell.angle_beta   90.00
_cell.angle_gamma   90.00
#
_symmetry.space_group_name_H-M   'P 1'
#
loop_
_entity.id
_entity.type
_entity.pdbx_description
1 polymer ?
#
loop_
_entity_poly.entity_id
_entity_poly.type
_entity_poly.pdbx_seq_one_letter_code
_entity_poly.pdbx_strand_id
1 'polypeptide(L)'
;MSALYLLHKPYRMLSQFTDTEGRATLADCIDVPGVYAAGRLDYDSEGLLLLSDDGALIHRISDPRHKQPKTYWVQVEGEPDRVALAALRSGIMLADGPTRPAKVRLIDSPPVAERDPPIRQRSNAPTRWLELTISEGRNRQVRRMTAHVGHPTLRLVRSAIGPWRLEGLAPGQWRRETLHAPITSPPRRRTAPANRRGR
;
A
#
# COMPACT_ATOMS: atom_id res chain seq x y z
N MET A 1 6.25 -18.06 14.68
CA MET A 1 6.14 -16.60 14.85
C MET A 1 6.77 -15.99 13.62
N SER A 2 6.12 -15.02 13.00
CA SER A 2 6.64 -14.40 11.77
C SER A 2 7.03 -12.96 12.08
N ALA A 3 8.21 -12.54 11.64
CA ALA A 3 8.64 -11.15 11.81
C ALA A 3 8.03 -10.29 10.69
N LEU A 4 7.43 -9.16 11.06
CA LEU A 4 6.94 -8.17 10.13
C LEU A 4 7.67 -6.85 10.40
N TYR A 5 8.21 -6.24 9.35
CA TYR A 5 8.86 -4.95 9.39
C TYR A 5 7.97 -3.92 8.70
N LEU A 6 7.65 -2.84 9.42
CA LEU A 6 6.90 -1.72 8.90
C LEU A 6 7.92 -0.63 8.58
N LEU A 7 8.15 -0.35 7.30
CA LEU A 7 9.05 0.68 6.82
C LEU A 7 8.25 1.87 6.28
N HIS A 8 8.64 3.08 6.64
CA HIS A 8 8.21 4.28 5.91
C HIS A 8 9.13 4.47 4.69
N LYS A 9 8.73 3.96 3.53
CA LYS A 9 9.50 4.10 2.29
C LYS A 9 9.57 5.58 1.87
N PRO A 10 10.77 6.18 1.72
CA PRO A 10 10.93 7.51 1.18
C PRO A 10 10.44 7.65 -0.28
N TYR A 11 10.29 8.90 -0.70
CA TYR A 11 10.04 9.27 -2.10
C TYR A 11 11.27 8.93 -2.96
N ARG A 12 11.06 8.57 -4.25
CA ARG A 12 12.14 8.20 -5.18
C ARG A 12 13.05 7.06 -4.68
N MET A 13 12.41 6.04 -4.12
CA MET A 13 13.07 4.80 -3.70
C MET A 13 12.36 3.58 -4.28
N LEU A 14 13.12 2.59 -4.75
CA LEU A 14 12.57 1.34 -5.25
C LEU A 14 12.08 0.44 -4.10
N SER A 15 11.02 -0.32 -4.34
CA SER A 15 10.54 -1.36 -3.41
C SER A 15 11.30 -2.69 -3.58
N GLN A 16 12.63 -2.64 -3.60
CA GLN A 16 13.52 -3.79 -3.73
C GLN A 16 14.91 -3.46 -3.16
N PHE A 17 15.74 -4.48 -2.94
CA PHE A 17 17.08 -4.36 -2.32
C PHE A 17 18.23 -4.25 -3.33
N THR A 18 17.96 -4.41 -4.62
CA THR A 18 19.00 -4.41 -5.66
C THR A 18 18.59 -3.48 -6.78
N ASP A 19 19.53 -2.68 -7.27
CA ASP A 19 19.33 -1.80 -8.42
C ASP A 19 20.56 -1.80 -9.32
N THR A 20 20.34 -1.58 -10.61
CA THR A 20 21.37 -1.57 -11.66
C THR A 20 21.58 -0.19 -12.29
N GLU A 21 20.85 0.83 -11.84
CA GLU A 21 20.79 2.17 -12.46
C GLU A 21 21.14 3.30 -11.47
N GLY A 22 21.66 2.98 -10.28
CA GLY A 22 22.07 3.94 -9.26
C GLY A 22 20.94 4.62 -8.48
N ARG A 23 19.74 4.01 -8.44
CA ARG A 23 18.57 4.49 -7.68
C ARG A 23 18.63 4.00 -6.24
N ALA A 24 18.06 4.79 -5.32
CA ALA A 24 17.91 4.40 -3.92
C ALA A 24 17.01 3.16 -3.77
N THR A 25 17.37 2.29 -2.82
CA THR A 25 16.76 0.98 -2.58
C THR A 25 16.41 0.80 -1.11
N LEU A 26 15.73 -0.31 -0.79
CA LEU A 26 15.41 -0.65 0.59
C LEU A 26 16.66 -0.89 1.45
N ALA A 27 17.78 -1.28 0.84
CA ALA A 27 19.05 -1.48 1.54
C ALA A 27 19.58 -0.18 2.19
N ASP A 28 19.17 0.99 1.69
CA ASP A 28 19.55 2.29 2.26
C ASP A 28 18.78 2.63 3.56
N CYS A 29 17.72 1.87 3.88
CA CYS A 29 16.84 2.13 5.04
C CYS A 29 16.84 1.00 6.07
N ILE A 30 16.98 -0.25 5.63
CA ILE A 30 16.88 -1.43 6.49
C ILE A 30 18.00 -2.43 6.17
N ASP A 31 18.72 -2.82 7.21
CA ASP A 31 19.90 -3.70 7.17
C ASP A 31 19.58 -5.16 7.55
N VAL A 32 18.30 -5.48 7.73
CA VAL A 32 17.84 -6.82 8.07
C VAL A 32 18.00 -7.76 6.86
N PRO A 33 18.79 -8.85 6.97
CA PRO A 33 19.01 -9.76 5.85
C PRO A 33 17.79 -10.64 5.60
N GLY A 34 17.61 -11.06 4.34
CA GLY A 34 16.63 -12.08 3.97
C GLY A 34 15.16 -11.65 4.02
N VAL A 35 14.87 -10.36 4.19
CA VAL A 35 13.49 -9.84 4.14
C VAL A 35 13.13 -9.35 2.75
N TYR A 36 11.86 -9.49 2.39
CA TYR A 36 11.31 -9.07 1.11
C TYR A 36 10.03 -8.28 1.30
N ALA A 37 9.73 -7.40 0.34
CA ALA A 37 8.53 -6.58 0.38
C ALA A 37 7.25 -7.42 0.23
N ALA A 38 6.34 -7.29 1.19
CA ALA A 38 5.00 -7.85 1.18
C ALA A 38 4.05 -6.95 0.36
N GLY A 39 4.26 -6.97 -0.96
CA GLY A 39 3.62 -6.06 -1.91
C GLY A 39 4.48 -4.83 -2.19
N ARG A 40 4.28 -4.22 -3.36
CA ARG A 40 5.12 -3.10 -3.84
C ARG A 40 4.47 -1.74 -3.56
N LEU A 41 5.32 -0.72 -3.56
CA LEU A 41 4.94 0.68 -3.62
C LEU A 41 5.72 1.32 -4.77
N ASP A 42 5.07 2.19 -5.55
CA ASP A 42 5.72 2.81 -6.71
C ASP A 42 6.93 3.66 -6.28
N TYR A 43 7.89 3.82 -7.19
CA TYR A 43 9.10 4.63 -6.97
C TYR A 43 8.78 6.04 -6.47
N ASP A 44 7.76 6.67 -7.05
CA ASP A 44 7.31 8.03 -6.76
C ASP A 44 6.24 8.12 -5.65
N SER A 45 6.02 7.04 -4.91
CA SER A 45 5.08 6.99 -3.78
C SER A 45 5.82 6.77 -2.46
N GLU A 46 5.21 7.19 -1.36
CA GLU A 46 5.80 7.23 -0.01
C GLU A 46 4.96 6.40 0.98
N GLY A 47 5.52 6.17 2.17
CA GLY A 47 4.78 5.64 3.31
C GLY A 47 4.93 4.13 3.48
N LEU A 48 3.92 3.52 4.07
CA LEU A 48 3.99 2.18 4.65
C LEU A 48 4.30 1.13 3.59
N LEU A 49 5.45 0.46 3.76
CA LEU A 49 5.85 -0.75 3.09
C LEU A 49 6.06 -1.84 4.14
N LEU A 50 5.43 -2.98 3.94
CA LEU A 50 5.60 -4.13 4.82
C LEU A 50 6.70 -5.03 4.25
N LEU A 51 7.57 -5.54 5.10
CA LEU A 51 8.58 -6.54 4.75
C LEU A 51 8.54 -7.71 5.72
N SER A 52 8.93 -8.89 5.24
CA SER A 52 9.05 -10.08 6.08
C SER A 52 10.05 -11.06 5.48
N ASP A 53 10.57 -11.98 6.27
CA ASP A 53 11.31 -13.17 5.86
C ASP A 53 10.38 -14.38 5.60
N ASP A 54 9.11 -14.30 6.05
CA ASP A 54 8.10 -15.34 5.88
C ASP A 54 7.35 -15.19 4.54
N GLY A 55 7.70 -16.06 3.59
CA GLY A 55 7.08 -16.10 2.27
C GLY A 55 5.56 -16.36 2.30
N ALA A 56 5.05 -17.13 3.27
CA ALA A 56 3.62 -17.38 3.39
C ALA A 56 2.87 -16.13 3.88
N LEU A 57 3.47 -15.36 4.80
CA LEU A 57 2.95 -14.07 5.24
C LEU A 57 2.99 -13.05 4.09
N ILE A 58 4.10 -12.94 3.37
CA ILE A 58 4.23 -12.09 2.18
C ILE A 58 3.13 -12.40 1.17
N HIS A 59 2.94 -13.67 0.84
CA HIS A 59 1.90 -14.10 -0.10
C HIS A 59 0.51 -13.70 0.42
N ARG A 60 0.19 -13.96 1.68
CA ARG A 60 -1.10 -13.59 2.28
C ARG A 60 -1.38 -12.08 2.22
N ILE A 61 -0.36 -11.25 2.46
CA ILE A 61 -0.51 -9.79 2.44
C ILE A 61 -0.66 -9.26 1.00
N SER A 62 0.13 -9.79 0.07
CA SER A 62 0.22 -9.29 -1.30
C SER A 62 -0.82 -9.88 -2.26
N ASP A 63 -1.39 -11.05 -1.95
CA ASP A 63 -2.33 -11.75 -2.81
C ASP A 63 -3.63 -10.91 -3.01
N PRO A 64 -4.00 -10.59 -4.27
CA PRO A 64 -5.20 -9.84 -4.59
C PRO A 64 -6.51 -10.41 -4.03
N ARG A 65 -6.56 -11.69 -3.65
CA ARG A 65 -7.74 -12.36 -3.07
C ARG A 65 -8.01 -11.93 -1.63
N HIS A 66 -6.97 -11.62 -0.86
CA HIS A 66 -7.11 -11.23 0.55
C HIS A 66 -7.51 -9.76 0.73
N LYS A 67 -7.43 -8.95 -0.33
CA LYS A 67 -8.02 -7.59 -0.48
C LYS A 67 -7.89 -6.68 0.75
N GLN A 68 -6.74 -6.73 1.42
CA GLN A 68 -6.54 -5.87 2.59
C GLN A 68 -6.71 -4.40 2.18
N PRO A 69 -7.55 -3.64 2.91
CA PRO A 69 -7.80 -2.25 2.60
C PRO A 69 -6.50 -1.48 2.74
N LYS A 70 -6.24 -0.60 1.78
CA LYS A 70 -5.06 0.28 1.76
C LYS A 70 -5.55 1.70 1.84
N THR A 71 -5.07 2.41 2.86
CA THR A 71 -5.41 3.80 3.11
C THR A 71 -4.26 4.67 2.67
N TYR A 72 -4.58 5.73 1.93
CA TYR A 72 -3.63 6.67 1.39
C TYR A 72 -4.01 8.08 1.82
N TRP A 73 -3.00 8.86 2.19
CA TRP A 73 -3.08 10.31 2.17
C TRP A 73 -2.61 10.79 0.80
N VAL A 74 -3.48 11.53 0.13
CA VAL A 74 -3.31 11.93 -1.26
C VAL A 74 -3.37 13.44 -1.33
N GLN A 75 -2.25 14.09 -1.64
CA GLN A 75 -2.25 15.51 -1.95
C GLN A 75 -2.56 15.68 -3.43
N VAL A 76 -3.60 16.45 -3.74
CA VAL A 76 -4.07 16.69 -5.11
C VAL A 76 -3.99 18.16 -5.48
N GLU A 77 -3.90 18.42 -6.78
CA GLU A 77 -4.04 19.77 -7.34
C GLU A 77 -5.50 20.23 -7.29
N GLY A 78 -5.71 21.51 -6.95
CA GLY A 78 -7.03 22.12 -6.87
C GLY A 78 -7.81 21.69 -5.62
N GLU A 79 -9.12 21.88 -5.69
CA GLU A 79 -10.06 21.60 -4.60
C GLU A 79 -11.19 20.68 -5.10
N PRO A 80 -11.13 19.37 -4.80
CA PRO A 80 -12.18 18.43 -5.17
C PRO A 80 -13.52 18.81 -4.56
N ASP A 81 -14.52 19.02 -5.41
CA ASP A 81 -15.88 19.32 -4.99
C ASP A 81 -16.64 18.06 -4.55
N ARG A 82 -17.91 18.25 -4.15
CA ARG A 82 -18.76 17.14 -3.72
C ARG A 82 -19.03 16.12 -4.83
N VAL A 83 -19.06 16.54 -6.09
CA VAL A 83 -19.33 15.67 -7.25
C VAL A 83 -18.12 14.78 -7.51
N ALA A 84 -16.91 15.34 -7.54
CA ALA A 84 -15.66 14.60 -7.69
C ALA A 84 -15.48 13.59 -6.55
N LEU A 85 -15.72 13.99 -5.30
CA LEU A 85 -15.63 13.09 -4.15
C LEU A 85 -16.69 11.97 -4.22
N ALA A 86 -17.92 12.26 -4.66
CA ALA A 86 -18.96 11.25 -4.84
C ALA A 86 -18.58 10.24 -5.92
N ALA A 87 -18.07 10.69 -7.07
CA ALA A 87 -17.60 9.81 -8.14
C ALA A 87 -16.50 8.86 -7.67
N LEU A 88 -15.49 9.37 -6.95
CA LEU A 88 -14.44 8.52 -6.38
C LEU A 88 -14.98 7.47 -5.40
N ARG A 89 -16.01 7.81 -4.63
CA ARG A 89 -16.65 6.90 -3.65
C ARG A 89 -17.46 5.80 -4.34
N SER A 90 -18.26 6.14 -5.35
CA SER A 90 -19.08 5.18 -6.10
C SER A 90 -18.24 4.25 -6.97
N GLY A 91 -17.07 4.73 -7.39
CA GLY A 91 -16.24 4.10 -8.40
C GLY A 91 -16.41 4.78 -9.76
N ILE A 92 -15.35 4.68 -10.58
CA ILE A 92 -15.22 5.37 -11.86
C ILE A 92 -14.69 4.42 -12.94
N MET A 93 -14.92 4.75 -14.20
CA MET A 93 -14.42 3.97 -15.33
C MET A 93 -12.98 4.40 -15.68
N LEU A 94 -12.02 3.51 -15.42
CA LEU A 94 -10.64 3.67 -15.90
C LEU A 94 -10.42 2.83 -17.17
N ALA A 95 -9.28 3.02 -17.84
CA ALA A 95 -8.95 2.30 -19.08
C ALA A 95 -8.95 0.76 -18.94
N ASP A 96 -8.62 0.25 -17.75
CA ASP A 96 -8.64 -1.18 -17.37
C ASP A 96 -9.94 -1.59 -16.65
N GLY A 97 -11.02 -0.82 -16.83
CA GLY A 97 -12.38 -1.13 -16.35
C GLY A 97 -12.83 -0.32 -15.12
N PRO A 98 -14.02 -0.62 -14.57
CA PRO A 98 -14.58 0.12 -13.44
C PRO A 98 -13.76 -0.13 -12.16
N THR A 99 -13.59 0.89 -11.33
CA THR A 99 -13.05 0.72 -9.96
C THR A 99 -14.14 0.22 -9.02
N ARG A 100 -13.75 -0.46 -7.96
CA ARG A 100 -14.64 -0.75 -6.84
C ARG A 100 -14.96 0.54 -6.07
N PRO A 101 -16.05 0.54 -5.28
CA PRO A 101 -16.31 1.61 -4.33
C PRO A 101 -15.13 1.82 -3.38
N ALA A 102 -14.86 3.08 -3.06
CA ALA A 102 -13.77 3.51 -2.18
C ALA A 102 -14.31 4.39 -1.05
N LYS A 103 -13.57 4.46 0.07
CA LYS A 103 -13.84 5.48 1.10
C LYS A 103 -12.97 6.69 0.80
N VAL A 104 -13.58 7.86 0.66
CA VAL A 104 -12.86 9.09 0.32
C VAL A 104 -13.39 10.24 1.15
N ARG A 105 -12.49 10.99 1.79
CA ARG A 105 -12.84 12.23 2.50
C ARG A 105 -11.73 13.27 2.36
N LEU A 106 -12.13 14.54 2.39
CA LEU A 106 -11.19 15.65 2.57
C LEU A 106 -10.64 15.57 4.00
N ILE A 107 -9.35 15.88 4.15
CA ILE A 107 -8.68 15.96 5.44
C ILE A 107 -7.80 17.21 5.49
N ASP A 108 -7.49 17.67 6.69
CA ASP A 108 -6.39 18.61 6.90
C ASP A 108 -5.04 17.96 6.58
N SER A 109 -3.98 18.76 6.53
CA SER A 109 -2.64 18.25 6.29
C SER A 109 -2.30 17.16 7.31
N PRO A 110 -2.00 15.92 6.88
CA PRO A 110 -1.66 14.83 7.79
C PRO A 110 -0.29 15.08 8.44
N PRO A 111 0.02 14.39 9.56
CA PRO A 111 1.30 14.51 10.26
C PRO A 111 2.39 13.73 9.50
N VAL A 112 2.73 14.17 8.30
CA VAL A 112 3.81 13.62 7.47
C VAL A 112 4.94 14.65 7.35
N ALA A 113 6.18 14.17 7.40
CA ALA A 113 7.33 15.00 7.14
C ALA A 113 7.23 15.68 5.76
N GLU A 114 7.90 16.82 5.60
CA GLU A 114 8.08 17.44 4.30
C GLU A 114 8.76 16.47 3.33
N ARG A 115 8.37 16.54 2.06
CA ARG A 115 8.94 15.67 1.04
C ARG A 115 10.18 16.31 0.43
N ASP A 116 11.20 15.51 0.19
CA ASP A 116 12.36 15.89 -0.62
C ASP A 116 12.41 15.08 -1.94
N PRO A 117 12.43 15.72 -3.12
CA PRO A 117 12.14 17.14 -3.34
C PRO A 117 10.67 17.48 -3.05
N PRO A 118 10.35 18.76 -2.78
CA PRO A 118 8.98 19.20 -2.50
C PRO A 118 8.04 18.93 -3.67
N ILE A 119 6.74 19.10 -3.43
CA ILE A 119 5.74 19.02 -4.50
C ILE A 119 5.97 20.12 -5.53
N ARG A 120 5.88 19.74 -6.81
CA ARG A 120 5.86 20.72 -7.90
C ARG A 120 4.46 21.28 -7.99
N GLN A 121 4.27 22.46 -7.41
CA GLN A 121 3.00 23.18 -7.44
C GLN A 121 3.11 24.32 -8.46
N ARG A 122 2.06 24.52 -9.25
CA ARG A 122 1.94 25.73 -10.08
C ARG A 122 1.70 26.92 -9.15
N SER A 123 2.40 28.04 -9.37
CA SER A 123 2.22 29.27 -8.59
C SER A 123 0.73 29.60 -8.48
N ASN A 124 0.24 29.80 -7.26
CA ASN A 124 -1.15 30.14 -6.89
C ASN A 124 -2.24 29.06 -7.07
N ALA A 125 -1.92 27.83 -7.48
CA ALA A 125 -2.91 26.75 -7.50
C ALA A 125 -3.07 26.13 -6.10
N PRO A 126 -4.26 26.09 -5.47
CA PRO A 126 -4.41 25.46 -4.17
C PRO A 126 -4.15 23.95 -4.23
N THR A 127 -3.78 23.35 -3.10
CA THR A 127 -3.74 21.89 -2.95
C THR A 127 -4.63 21.46 -1.79
N ARG A 128 -5.11 20.22 -1.86
CA ARG A 128 -5.93 19.60 -0.81
C ARG A 128 -5.45 18.20 -0.52
N TRP A 129 -5.67 17.77 0.72
CA TRP A 129 -5.41 16.40 1.14
C TRP A 129 -6.70 15.59 1.17
N LEU A 130 -6.62 14.39 0.62
CA LEU A 130 -7.66 13.37 0.69
C LEU A 130 -7.14 12.18 1.50
N GLU A 131 -8.00 11.61 2.34
CA GLU A 131 -7.84 10.23 2.78
C GLU A 131 -8.66 9.33 1.85
N LEU A 132 -7.98 8.40 1.19
CA LEU A 132 -8.57 7.49 0.21
C LEU A 132 -8.24 6.05 0.58
N THR A 133 -9.27 5.24 0.81
CA THR A 133 -9.14 3.81 1.12
C THR A 133 -9.71 2.96 -0.01
N ILE A 134 -8.88 2.07 -0.56
CA ILE A 134 -9.27 1.10 -1.61
C ILE A 134 -9.01 -0.34 -1.16
N SER A 135 -9.81 -1.28 -1.69
CA SER A 135 -9.69 -2.73 -1.47
C SER A 135 -9.20 -3.48 -2.71
N GLU A 136 -8.55 -2.76 -3.61
CA GLU A 136 -7.90 -3.26 -4.82
C GLU A 136 -6.49 -2.64 -4.93
N GLY A 137 -5.74 -3.04 -5.96
CA GLY A 137 -4.33 -2.68 -6.11
C GLY A 137 -3.90 -2.65 -7.57
N ARG A 138 -4.71 -2.03 -8.43
CA ARG A 138 -4.36 -1.88 -9.85
C ARG A 138 -3.20 -0.90 -10.02
N ASN A 139 -2.48 -1.02 -11.13
CA ASN A 139 -1.32 -0.16 -11.41
C ASN A 139 -1.69 1.32 -11.27
N ARG A 140 -0.95 2.05 -10.43
CA ARG A 140 -1.11 3.51 -10.17
C ARG A 140 -2.54 3.95 -9.90
N GLN A 141 -3.38 3.07 -9.35
CA GLN A 141 -4.82 3.26 -9.33
C GLN A 141 -5.26 4.58 -8.69
N VAL A 142 -4.76 4.92 -7.50
CA VAL A 142 -5.13 6.15 -6.79
C VAL A 142 -4.84 7.39 -7.64
N ARG A 143 -3.68 7.44 -8.29
CA ARG A 143 -3.29 8.58 -9.15
C ARG A 143 -4.17 8.69 -10.39
N ARG A 144 -4.53 7.55 -10.98
CA ARG A 144 -5.45 7.52 -12.13
C ARG A 144 -6.85 7.94 -11.73
N MET A 145 -7.30 7.53 -10.55
CA MET A 145 -8.61 7.90 -10.03
C MET A 145 -8.75 9.41 -9.80
N THR A 146 -7.78 10.01 -9.10
CA THR A 146 -7.80 11.44 -8.82
C THR A 146 -7.64 12.30 -10.07
N ALA A 147 -6.76 11.89 -11.01
CA ALA A 147 -6.63 12.55 -12.30
C ALA A 147 -7.91 12.46 -13.16
N HIS A 148 -8.61 11.32 -13.12
CA HIS A 148 -9.87 11.13 -13.87
C HIS A 148 -10.97 12.11 -13.43
N VAL A 149 -11.01 12.46 -12.15
CA VAL A 149 -11.96 13.47 -11.63
C VAL A 149 -11.41 14.90 -11.68
N GLY A 150 -10.32 15.15 -12.41
CA GLY A 150 -9.78 16.49 -12.64
C GLY A 150 -8.78 16.99 -11.60
N HIS A 151 -8.35 16.15 -10.65
CA HIS A 151 -7.47 16.54 -9.54
C HIS A 151 -6.21 15.67 -9.46
N PRO A 152 -5.22 15.85 -10.35
CA PRO A 152 -4.02 15.01 -10.38
C PRO A 152 -3.30 14.95 -9.03
N THR A 153 -2.81 13.76 -8.66
CA THR A 153 -2.05 13.55 -7.43
C THR A 153 -0.63 14.12 -7.51
N LEU A 154 -0.30 15.01 -6.57
CA LEU A 154 1.02 15.62 -6.38
C LEU A 154 1.89 14.81 -5.41
N ARG A 155 1.27 14.26 -4.35
CA ARG A 155 1.93 13.45 -3.32
C ARG A 155 1.03 12.28 -2.90
N LEU A 156 1.62 11.11 -2.71
CA LEU A 156 0.89 9.90 -2.36
C LEU A 156 1.63 9.16 -1.24
N VAL A 157 1.05 9.15 -0.05
CA VAL A 157 1.58 8.48 1.14
C VAL A 157 0.63 7.36 1.52
N ARG A 158 1.07 6.09 1.48
CA ARG A 158 0.27 4.99 2.01
C ARG A 158 0.36 4.98 3.53
N SER A 159 -0.73 5.32 4.22
CA SER A 159 -0.76 5.45 5.67
C SER A 159 -1.13 4.16 6.39
N ALA A 160 -1.82 3.23 5.72
CA ALA A 160 -2.18 1.94 6.31
C ALA A 160 -2.35 0.81 5.28
N ILE A 161 -2.13 -0.42 5.74
CA ILE A 161 -2.51 -1.68 5.08
C ILE A 161 -3.21 -2.54 6.13
N GLY A 162 -4.50 -2.79 5.97
CA GLY A 162 -5.28 -3.56 6.95
C GLY A 162 -5.10 -2.99 8.37
N PRO A 163 -4.60 -3.78 9.34
CA PRO A 163 -4.38 -3.31 10.71
C PRO A 163 -3.09 -2.49 10.89
N TRP A 164 -2.14 -2.53 9.95
CA TRP A 164 -0.84 -1.90 10.09
C TRP A 164 -0.87 -0.44 9.67
N ARG A 165 -0.23 0.42 10.46
CA ARG A 165 -0.26 1.89 10.31
C ARG A 165 1.13 2.49 10.30
N LEU A 166 1.30 3.56 9.51
CA LEU A 166 2.53 4.33 9.35
C LEU A 166 2.91 5.17 10.58
N GLU A 167 1.95 5.44 11.45
CA GLU A 167 2.09 6.32 12.62
C GLU A 167 3.36 6.05 13.43
N GLY A 168 4.06 7.13 13.80
CA GLY A 168 5.30 7.07 14.58
C GLY A 168 6.56 6.72 13.78
N LEU A 169 6.49 6.60 12.45
CA LEU A 169 7.67 6.35 11.60
C LEU A 169 7.96 7.57 10.71
N ALA A 170 9.14 8.17 10.88
CA ALA A 170 9.67 9.16 9.93
C ALA A 170 10.14 8.46 8.64
N PRO A 171 10.26 9.19 7.49
CA PRO A 171 10.79 8.60 6.26
C PRO A 171 12.13 7.88 6.47
N GLY A 172 12.26 6.67 5.94
CA GLY A 172 13.43 5.80 6.08
C GLY A 172 13.47 4.99 7.37
N GLN A 173 12.66 5.34 8.38
CA GLN A 173 12.58 4.57 9.62
C GLN A 173 11.69 3.33 9.45
N TRP A 174 12.04 2.30 10.21
CA TRP A 174 11.26 1.09 10.31
C TRP A 174 11.09 0.65 11.76
N ARG A 175 10.07 -0.17 12.01
CA ARG A 175 9.90 -0.91 13.26
C ARG A 175 9.58 -2.37 12.99
N ARG A 176 9.89 -3.23 13.95
CA ARG A 176 9.58 -4.66 13.91
C ARG A 176 8.36 -4.96 14.76
N GLU A 177 7.48 -5.79 14.23
CA GLU A 177 6.35 -6.39 14.92
C GLU A 177 6.45 -7.92 14.82
N THR A 178 6.17 -8.62 15.92
CA THR A 178 6.13 -10.09 15.93
C THR A 178 4.68 -10.53 15.77
N LEU A 179 4.39 -11.27 14.69
CA LEU A 179 3.07 -11.84 14.47
C LEU A 179 3.00 -13.26 15.03
N HIS A 180 2.07 -13.45 15.97
CA HIS A 180 1.66 -14.77 16.42
C HIS A 180 0.57 -15.27 15.47
N ALA A 181 0.95 -16.09 14.49
CA ALA A 181 -0.04 -16.83 13.72
C ALA A 181 -0.81 -17.78 14.66
N PRO A 182 -2.14 -17.90 14.57
CA PRO A 182 -2.81 -19.07 15.12
C PRO A 182 -2.24 -20.30 14.42
N ILE A 183 -1.87 -21.32 15.18
CA ILE A 183 -1.36 -22.59 14.66
C ILE A 183 -2.48 -23.21 13.82
N THR A 184 -2.43 -23.02 12.51
CA THR A 184 -3.25 -23.81 11.59
C THR A 184 -2.61 -25.19 11.52
N SER A 185 -3.18 -26.14 12.25
CA SER A 185 -2.86 -27.55 12.13
C SER A 185 -2.87 -27.96 10.65
N PRO A 186 -1.90 -28.77 10.19
CA PRO A 186 -1.85 -29.20 8.81
C PRO A 186 -3.16 -29.91 8.42
N PRO A 187 -3.61 -29.80 7.15
CA PRO A 187 -4.83 -30.44 6.70
C PRO A 187 -4.69 -31.95 6.96
N ARG A 188 -5.61 -32.47 7.77
CA ARG A 188 -5.69 -33.90 8.11
C ARG A 188 -5.73 -34.68 6.80
N ARG A 189 -4.67 -35.44 6.50
CA ARG A 189 -4.64 -36.39 5.36
C ARG A 189 -5.91 -37.23 5.43
N ARG A 190 -6.80 -37.07 4.45
CA ARG A 190 -7.95 -37.98 4.29
C ARG A 190 -7.38 -39.37 4.01
N THR A 191 -7.37 -40.23 5.02
CA THR A 191 -7.18 -41.66 4.84
C THR A 191 -8.32 -42.17 3.95
N ALA A 192 -7.96 -42.67 2.76
CA ALA A 192 -8.90 -43.35 1.89
C ALA A 192 -9.52 -44.55 2.63
N PRO A 193 -10.83 -44.83 2.48
CA PRO A 193 -11.43 -45.99 3.11
C PRO A 193 -10.85 -47.27 2.47
N ALA A 194 -10.39 -48.18 3.33
CA ALA A 194 -9.97 -49.51 2.92
C ALA A 194 -11.16 -50.25 2.30
N ASN A 195 -11.05 -50.59 1.02
CA ASN A 195 -12.07 -51.32 0.29
C ASN A 195 -12.07 -52.78 0.78
N ARG A 196 -12.92 -53.10 1.76
CA ARG A 196 -13.29 -54.48 2.07
C ARG A 196 -14.36 -54.93 1.08
N ARG A 197 -14.00 -55.80 0.15
CA ARG A 197 -14.93 -56.78 -0.42
C ARG A 197 -14.26 -58.14 -0.40
N GLY A 198 -14.78 -58.99 0.47
CA GLY A 198 -14.57 -60.43 0.42
C GLY A 198 -15.82 -61.11 -0.14
N ARG A 199 -15.57 -62.28 -0.72
CA ARG A 199 -16.48 -63.37 -1.10
C ARG A 199 -17.47 -63.10 -2.22
#